data_AF-A0A5M8EL13-F1
#
_entry.id   AF-A0A5M8EL13-F1
#
_cell.length_a   1.000
_cell.length_b   1.000
_cell.length_c   1.000
_cell.angle_alpha   90.00
_cell.angle_beta   90.00
_cell.angle_gamma   90.00
#
_symmetry.space_group_name_H-M   'P 1'
#
loop_
_entity.id
_entity.type
_entity.pdbx_description
1 polymer ?
#
loop_
_entity_poly.entity_id
_entity_poly.type
_entity_poly.pdbx_seq_one_letter_code
_entity_poly.pdbx_strand_id
1 'polypeptide(L)'
;MIKEFMFYSFLLGALLFFVTWLLAKKDKGIAWIVTAIVGFLVVAFVFPGPQHAADLAGIADNISLLISKGLYVIAWGGAAALLHKLLP
;
A
#
# COMPACT_ATOMS: atom_id res chain seq x y z
N MET A 1 -13.46 -4.60 9.48
CA MET A 1 -12.58 -3.42 9.35
C MET A 1 -11.18 -3.73 8.84
N ILE A 2 -10.23 -4.29 9.63
CA ILE A 2 -8.85 -4.56 9.15
C ILE A 2 -8.81 -5.48 7.92
N LYS A 3 -9.62 -6.54 7.89
CA LYS A 3 -9.70 -7.47 6.75
C LYS A 3 -10.17 -6.79 5.47
N GLU A 4 -11.20 -5.95 5.57
CA GLU A 4 -11.73 -5.18 4.42
C GLU A 4 -10.70 -4.16 3.94
N PHE A 5 -10.07 -3.42 4.87
CA PHE A 5 -9.00 -2.48 4.56
C PHE A 5 -7.85 -3.16 3.81
N MET A 6 -7.38 -4.32 4.30
CA MET A 6 -6.34 -5.10 3.63
C MET A 6 -6.80 -5.57 2.24
N PHE A 7 -8.03 -6.04 2.11
CA PHE A 7 -8.58 -6.50 0.83
C PHE A 7 -8.64 -5.37 -0.20
N TYR A 8 -9.19 -4.20 0.16
CA TYR A 8 -9.24 -3.04 -0.74
C TYR A 8 -7.84 -2.51 -1.07
N SER A 9 -6.94 -2.47 -0.09
CA SER A 9 -5.54 -2.07 -0.32
C SER A 9 -4.86 -3.03 -1.28
N PHE A 10 -5.07 -4.32 -1.13
CA PHE A 10 -4.54 -5.34 -2.03
C PHE A 10 -5.07 -5.17 -3.46
N LEU A 11 -6.38 -4.97 -3.63
CA LEU A 11 -6.99 -4.73 -4.93
C LEU A 11 -6.46 -3.46 -5.60
N LEU A 12 -6.26 -2.37 -4.84
CA LEU A 12 -5.69 -1.13 -5.35
C LEU A 12 -4.24 -1.32 -5.82
N GLY A 13 -3.40 -1.98 -5.01
CA GLY A 13 -2.03 -2.31 -5.40
C GLY A 13 -1.98 -3.20 -6.64
N ALA A 14 -2.88 -4.17 -6.74
CA ALA A 14 -3.00 -5.04 -7.90
C ALA A 14 -3.40 -4.25 -9.17
N LEU A 15 -4.44 -3.42 -9.07
CA LEU A 15 -4.93 -2.61 -10.18
C LEU A 15 -3.85 -1.65 -10.68
N LEU A 16 -3.16 -0.95 -9.77
CA LEU A 16 -2.10 -0.03 -10.13
C LEU A 16 -0.96 -0.75 -10.86
N PHE A 17 -0.49 -1.87 -10.33
CA PHE A 17 0.57 -2.66 -10.96
C PHE A 17 0.16 -3.14 -12.35
N PHE A 18 -1.05 -3.67 -12.50
CA PHE A 18 -1.55 -4.16 -13.78
C PHE A 18 -1.65 -3.04 -14.83
N VAL A 19 -2.20 -1.88 -14.45
CA VAL A 19 -2.33 -0.73 -15.36
C VAL A 19 -0.96 -0.19 -15.76
N THR A 20 -0.04 -0.03 -14.80
CA THR A 20 1.32 0.44 -15.09
C THR A 20 2.10 -0.56 -15.94
N TRP A 21 1.93 -1.86 -15.72
CA TRP A 21 2.48 -2.90 -16.60
C TRP A 21 1.97 -2.77 -18.04
N LEU A 22 0.68 -2.54 -18.26
CA LEU A 22 0.14 -2.29 -19.60
C LEU A 22 0.72 -1.02 -20.25
N LEU A 23 0.80 0.08 -19.50
CA LEU A 23 1.33 1.36 -19.97
C LEU A 23 2.83 1.31 -20.26
N ALA A 24 3.57 0.53 -19.46
CA ALA A 24 5.01 0.31 -19.62
C ALA A 24 5.34 -0.75 -20.68
N LYS A 25 4.40 -1.05 -21.61
CA LYS A 25 4.57 -2.06 -22.67
C LYS A 25 4.99 -3.43 -22.13
N LYS A 26 4.40 -3.83 -21.01
CA LYS A 26 4.65 -5.09 -20.28
C LYS A 26 5.99 -5.17 -19.54
N ASP A 27 6.67 -4.05 -19.32
CA ASP A 27 7.84 -4.00 -18.44
C ASP A 27 7.42 -4.13 -16.96
N LYS A 28 7.74 -5.27 -16.37
CA LYS A 28 7.43 -5.58 -14.96
C LYS A 28 8.30 -4.78 -13.98
N GLY A 29 9.53 -4.41 -14.38
CA GLY A 29 10.43 -3.62 -13.55
C GLY A 29 9.91 -2.19 -13.35
N ILE A 30 9.45 -1.56 -14.43
CA ILE A 30 8.82 -0.23 -14.36
C ILE A 30 7.53 -0.28 -13.53
N ALA A 31 6.65 -1.26 -13.79
CA ALA A 31 5.41 -1.42 -13.02
C ALA A 31 5.68 -1.58 -11.52
N TRP A 32 6.74 -2.30 -11.15
CA TRP A 32 7.17 -2.47 -9.77
C TRP A 32 7.60 -1.15 -9.13
N ILE A 33 8.50 -0.41 -9.80
CA ILE A 33 9.02 0.87 -9.32
C ILE A 33 7.87 1.86 -9.14
N VAL A 34 6.97 1.97 -10.11
CA VAL A 34 5.82 2.89 -10.02
C VAL A 34 4.89 2.50 -8.87
N THR A 35 4.60 1.21 -8.70
CA THR A 35 3.76 0.73 -7.60
C THR A 35 4.39 1.05 -6.24
N ALA A 36 5.71 0.89 -6.10
CA ALA A 36 6.44 1.24 -4.89
C ALA A 36 6.43 2.75 -4.60
N ILE A 37 6.68 3.58 -5.61
CA ILE A 37 6.68 5.05 -5.48
C ILE A 37 5.29 5.54 -5.08
N VAL A 38 4.24 5.11 -5.77
CA VAL A 38 2.87 5.53 -5.45
C VAL A 38 2.46 5.01 -4.07
N GLY A 39 2.80 3.76 -3.72
CA GLY A 39 2.55 3.23 -2.39
C GLY A 39 3.18 4.09 -1.29
N PHE A 40 4.43 4.51 -1.49
CA PHE A 40 5.11 5.43 -0.58
C PHE A 40 4.41 6.79 -0.50
N LEU A 41 4.04 7.40 -1.63
CA LEU A 41 3.34 8.68 -1.66
C LEU A 41 2.00 8.63 -0.93
N VAL A 42 1.23 7.54 -1.09
CA VAL A 42 -0.05 7.40 -0.37
C VAL A 42 0.19 7.33 1.14
N VAL A 43 1.16 6.55 1.60
CA VAL A 43 1.50 6.46 3.04
C VAL A 43 2.01 7.78 3.61
N ALA A 44 2.79 8.53 2.82
CA ALA A 44 3.37 9.81 3.23
C ALA A 44 2.34 10.95 3.28
N PHE A 45 1.40 11.00 2.32
CA PHE A 45 0.53 12.17 2.12
C PHE A 45 -0.96 11.94 2.39
N VAL A 46 -1.46 10.70 2.25
CA VAL A 46 -2.90 10.42 2.39
C VAL A 46 -3.24 9.93 3.79
N PHE A 47 -2.36 9.12 4.40
CA PHE A 47 -2.57 8.71 5.78
C PHE A 47 -2.36 9.89 6.73
N PRO A 48 -3.19 10.01 7.78
CA PRO A 48 -2.97 11.05 8.77
C PRO A 48 -1.59 10.92 9.42
N GLY A 49 -1.05 12.06 9.84
CA GLY A 49 0.15 12.12 10.66
C GLY A 49 -0.11 11.63 12.08
N PRO A 50 0.92 11.19 12.81
CA PRO A 50 0.78 10.91 14.23
C PRO A 50 0.32 12.16 14.98
N GLN A 51 -0.59 11.99 15.92
CA GLN A 51 -1.10 13.08 16.77
C GLN A 51 -0.33 13.13 18.08
N HIS A 52 -0.28 14.30 18.72
CA HIS A 52 0.35 14.41 20.03
C HIS A 52 -0.51 13.67 21.06
N ALA A 53 0.06 12.65 21.71
CA ALA A 53 -0.66 11.80 22.64
C ALA A 53 -0.49 12.30 24.08
N ALA A 54 -1.55 12.85 24.66
CA ALA A 54 -1.57 13.28 26.07
C ALA A 54 -1.91 12.13 27.04
N ASP A 55 -2.43 11.01 26.52
CA ASP A 55 -2.90 9.87 27.29
C ASP A 55 -2.59 8.52 26.59
N LEU A 56 -2.88 7.41 27.29
CA LEU A 56 -2.69 6.06 26.75
C LEU A 56 -3.55 5.78 25.50
N ALA A 57 -4.73 6.38 25.41
CA ALA A 57 -5.62 6.20 24.25
C ALA A 57 -4.99 6.79 22.98
N GLY A 58 -4.44 8.02 23.06
CA GLY A 58 -3.73 8.63 21.93
C GLY A 58 -2.47 7.86 21.52
N ILE A 59 -1.77 7.21 22.47
CA ILE A 59 -0.65 6.32 22.14
C ILE A 59 -1.15 5.10 21.36
N ALA A 60 -2.24 4.47 21.79
CA ALA A 60 -2.83 3.32 21.12
C ALA A 60 -3.31 3.66 19.69
N ASP A 61 -3.91 4.84 19.49
CA ASP A 61 -4.34 5.31 18.18
C ASP A 61 -3.16 5.52 17.23
N ASN A 62 -2.07 6.11 17.70
CA ASN A 62 -0.85 6.26 16.91
C ASN A 62 -0.21 4.92 16.53
N ILE A 63 -0.24 3.93 17.44
CA ILE A 63 0.22 2.57 17.15
C ILE A 63 -0.68 1.91 16.09
N SER A 64 -2.00 2.04 16.23
CA SER A 64 -2.97 1.52 15.27
C SER A 64 -2.79 2.14 13.87
N LEU A 65 -2.50 3.44 13.82
CA LEU A 65 -2.16 4.16 12.59
C LEU A 65 -0.87 3.63 11.96
N LEU A 66 0.17 3.41 12.76
CA LEU A 66 1.43 2.82 12.28
C LEU A 66 1.22 1.41 11.72
N ILE A 67 0.47 0.57 12.43
CA ILE A 67 0.11 -0.78 11.97
C ILE A 67 -0.66 -0.70 10.66
N SER A 68 -1.63 0.21 10.54
CA SER A 68 -2.42 0.37 9.31
C SER A 68 -1.56 0.78 8.12
N LYS A 69 -0.58 1.69 8.31
CA LYS A 69 0.42 2.05 7.29
C LYS A 69 1.26 0.83 6.89
N GLY A 70 1.73 0.06 7.86
CA GLY A 70 2.50 -1.16 7.60
C GLY A 70 1.71 -2.21 6.80
N LEU A 71 0.48 -2.49 7.23
CA LEU A 71 -0.42 -3.42 6.54
C LEU A 71 -0.74 -2.97 5.11
N TYR A 72 -0.89 -1.67 4.88
CA TYR A 72 -1.09 -1.11 3.55
C TYR A 72 0.08 -1.41 2.62
N VAL A 73 1.32 -1.13 3.06
CA VAL A 73 2.55 -1.39 2.30
C VAL A 73 2.70 -2.88 2.00
N ILE A 74 2.44 -3.74 2.99
CA ILE A 74 2.50 -5.20 2.82
C ILE A 74 1.45 -5.67 1.80
N ALA A 75 0.22 -5.15 1.88
CA ALA A 75 -0.84 -5.52 0.94
C ALA A 75 -0.50 -5.12 -0.50
N TRP A 76 0.01 -3.90 -0.70
CA TRP A 76 0.43 -3.41 -2.01
C TRP A 76 1.62 -4.19 -2.57
N GLY A 77 2.66 -4.39 -1.76
CA GLY A 77 3.83 -5.18 -2.14
C GLY A 77 3.46 -6.63 -2.43
N GLY A 78 2.57 -7.23 -1.64
CA GLY A 78 2.04 -8.57 -1.87
C GLY A 78 1.24 -8.69 -3.16
N ALA A 79 0.39 -7.71 -3.47
CA ALA A 79 -0.38 -7.66 -4.70
C ALA A 79 0.52 -7.52 -5.94
N ALA A 80 1.48 -6.60 -5.88
CA ALA A 80 2.49 -6.44 -6.91
C ALA A 80 3.29 -7.73 -7.10
N ALA A 81 3.73 -8.38 -6.01
CA ALA A 81 4.52 -9.62 -6.06
C ALA A 81 3.75 -10.76 -6.71
N LEU A 82 2.46 -10.87 -6.39
CA LEU A 82 1.57 -11.85 -6.98
C LEU A 82 1.42 -11.60 -8.49
N LEU A 83 1.12 -10.36 -8.90
CA LEU A 83 0.97 -10.03 -10.32
C LEU A 83 2.28 -10.16 -11.10
N HIS A 84 3.40 -9.80 -10.51
CA HIS A 84 4.72 -9.99 -11.11
C HIS A 84 4.97 -11.47 -11.47
N LYS A 85 4.47 -12.40 -10.65
CA LYS A 85 4.55 -13.85 -10.88
C LYS A 85 3.49 -14.37 -11.86
N LEU A 86 2.27 -13.84 -11.82
CA LEU A 86 1.14 -14.35 -12.61
C LEU A 86 1.09 -13.79 -14.04
N LEU A 87 1.55 -12.56 -14.24
CA LEU A 87 1.55 -11.92 -15.56
C LEU A 87 2.68 -12.49 -16.41
N PRO A 88 2.46 -12.66 -17.73
CA PRO A 88 3.47 -13.17 -18.66
C PRO A 88 4.67 -12.23 -18.75
#